data_AF-A0AAN5ZLW7-F1
#
_entry.id   AF-A0AAN5ZLW7-F1
#
_cell.length_a   1.000
_cell.length_b   1.000
_cell.length_c   1.000
_cell.angle_alpha   90.00
_cell.angle_beta   90.00
_cell.angle_gamma   90.00
#
_symmetry.space_group_name_H-M   'P 1'
#
loop_
_entity.id
_entity.type
_entity.pdbx_description
1 polymer ?
#
loop_
_entity_poly.entity_id
_entity_poly.type
_entity_poly.pdbx_seq_one_letter_code
_entity_poly.pdbx_strand_id
1 'polypeptide(L)'
;MKCKVIAAIALLATSSYGYTAIKEVPMNLVSADGKEQSIGKITVQETAYGLLFTPELDSLPEGIHGFHVHENGNCAPALKDGKPVAAL
;
A
#
# COMPACT_ATOMS: atom_id res chain seq x y z
N MET A 1 34.20 -32.39 36.81
CA MET A 1 34.29 -30.92 36.97
C MET A 1 34.11 -30.30 35.60
N LYS A 2 32.85 -30.11 35.15
CA LYS A 2 32.10 -28.85 35.27
C LYS A 2 32.91 -27.66 34.74
N CYS A 3 33.15 -27.56 33.42
CA CYS A 3 33.56 -26.29 32.80
C CYS A 3 33.48 -26.20 31.27
N LYS A 4 32.93 -27.19 30.54
CA LYS A 4 32.95 -27.16 29.06
C LYS A 4 31.59 -27.00 28.37
N VAL A 5 30.48 -26.87 29.10
CA VAL A 5 29.13 -26.89 28.50
C VAL A 5 28.49 -25.50 28.40
N ILE A 6 29.08 -24.45 28.98
CA ILE A 6 28.40 -23.13 29.09
C ILE A 6 28.70 -22.19 27.90
N ALA A 7 29.71 -22.46 27.06
CA ALA A 7 30.18 -21.49 26.06
C ALA A 7 29.64 -21.67 24.62
N ALA A 8 28.60 -22.49 24.40
CA ALA A 8 28.10 -22.79 23.05
C ALA A 8 26.68 -22.27 22.75
N ILE A 9 26.06 -21.47 23.63
CA ILE A 9 24.73 -20.88 23.44
C ILE A 9 24.85 -19.36 23.31
N ALA A 10 25.66 -18.86 22.38
CA ALA A 10 25.89 -17.42 22.25
C ALA A 10 26.01 -16.90 20.81
N LEU A 11 25.45 -17.59 19.81
CA LEU A 11 25.50 -17.06 18.44
C LEU A 11 24.31 -17.44 17.55
N LEU A 12 23.09 -17.32 18.08
CA LEU A 12 21.90 -17.08 17.25
C LEU A 12 21.27 -15.73 17.64
N ALA A 13 22.07 -14.66 17.60
CA ALA A 13 21.51 -13.34 17.38
C ALA A 13 21.20 -13.24 15.88
N THR A 14 20.09 -13.84 15.46
CA THR A 14 19.53 -13.61 14.13
C THR A 14 19.17 -12.13 14.08
N SER A 15 19.99 -11.35 13.39
CA SER A 15 19.68 -9.98 12.99
C SER A 15 18.35 -10.01 12.25
N SER A 16 17.27 -9.60 12.91
CA SER A 16 16.05 -9.18 12.25
C SER A 16 16.39 -7.91 11.48
N TYR A 17 16.87 -8.08 10.25
CA TYR A 17 16.87 -7.01 9.28
C TYR A 17 15.43 -6.56 9.16
N GLY A 18 15.13 -5.36 9.65
CA GLY A 18 13.86 -4.69 9.37
C GLY A 18 13.80 -4.45 7.88
N TYR A 19 13.16 -5.36 7.15
CA TYR A 19 12.78 -5.09 5.78
C TYR A 19 11.71 -4.00 5.84
N THR A 20 12.06 -2.79 5.43
CA THR A 20 11.05 -1.79 5.10
C THR A 20 10.18 -2.38 4.00
N ALA A 21 8.91 -2.65 4.31
CA ALA A 21 7.98 -3.14 3.31
C ALA A 21 7.75 -2.04 2.26
N ILE A 22 7.95 -2.40 0.99
CA ILE A 22 7.62 -1.57 -0.17
C ILE A 22 6.51 -2.29 -0.92
N LYS A 23 5.42 -1.57 -1.20
CA LYS A 23 4.28 -2.08 -1.97
C LYS A 23 3.95 -1.12 -3.09
N GLU A 24 3.97 -1.62 -4.32
CA GLU A 24 3.43 -0.89 -5.47
C GLU A 24 1.94 -1.20 -5.62
N VAL A 25 1.12 -0.15 -5.73
CA VAL A 25 -0.33 -0.23 -5.92
C VAL A 25 -0.66 0.40 -7.28
N PRO A 26 -1.04 -0.39 -8.30
CA PRO A 26 -1.50 0.13 -9.57
C PRO A 26 -2.76 0.97 -9.40
N MET A 27 -2.84 2.09 -10.12
CA MET A 27 -3.97 3.01 -10.04
C MET A 27 -4.65 3.16 -11.40
N ASN A 28 -5.98 3.05 -11.39
CA ASN A 28 -6.82 3.28 -12.55
C ASN A 28 -7.74 4.50 -12.30
N LEU A 29 -7.95 5.33 -13.31
CA LEU A 29 -9.15 6.17 -13.39
C LEU A 29 -10.36 5.26 -13.56
N VAL A 30 -11.41 5.51 -12.77
CA VAL A 30 -12.64 4.72 -12.76
C VAL A 30 -13.86 5.60 -12.94
N SER A 31 -14.92 5.04 -13.52
CA SER A 31 -16.17 5.75 -13.78
C SER A 31 -17.40 4.96 -13.35
N ALA A 32 -18.54 5.64 -13.21
CA ALA A 32 -19.79 5.03 -12.80
C ALA A 32 -20.34 4.02 -13.82
N ASP A 33 -19.93 4.10 -15.09
CA ASP A 33 -20.24 3.14 -16.15
C ASP A 33 -19.21 1.99 -16.23
N GLY A 34 -18.27 1.91 -15.28
CA GLY A 34 -17.32 0.79 -15.14
C GLY A 34 -16.14 0.83 -16.11
N LYS A 35 -15.84 1.99 -16.71
CA LYS A 35 -14.62 2.14 -17.50
C LYS A 35 -13.43 2.31 -16.57
N GLU A 36 -12.31 1.72 -16.99
CA GLU A 36 -11.03 1.84 -16.30
C GLU A 36 -9.95 2.30 -17.27
N GLN A 37 -9.06 3.17 -16.80
CA GLN A 37 -7.84 3.55 -17.52
C GLN A 37 -6.68 3.54 -16.53
N SER A 38 -5.64 2.75 -16.80
CA SER A 38 -4.40 2.80 -16.02
C SER A 38 -3.73 4.16 -16.14
N ILE A 39 -3.34 4.73 -15.01
CA ILE A 39 -2.69 6.05 -14.91
C ILE A 39 -1.40 6.01 -14.09
N GLY A 40 -0.85 4.82 -13.86
CA GLY A 40 0.39 4.63 -13.12
C GLY A 40 0.20 3.90 -11.79
N LYS A 41 0.96 4.31 -10.77
CA LYS A 41 1.01 3.59 -9.49
C LYS A 41 1.28 4.51 -8.31
N ILE A 42 0.97 4.04 -7.11
CA ILE A 42 1.44 4.62 -5.86
C ILE A 42 2.35 3.60 -5.18
N THR A 43 3.56 4.04 -4.85
CA THR A 43 4.48 3.26 -4.03
C THR A 43 4.25 3.59 -2.56
N VAL A 44 3.93 2.57 -1.77
CA VAL A 44 3.73 2.65 -0.32
C VAL A 44 4.94 2.08 0.39
N GLN A 45 5.56 2.86 1.26
CA GLN A 45 6.75 2.47 2.00
C GLN A 45 6.57 2.69 3.51
N GLU A 46 6.97 1.70 4.31
CA GLU A 46 7.10 1.88 5.76
C GLU A 46 8.32 2.74 6.12
N THR A 47 8.09 3.79 6.91
CA THR A 47 9.17 4.65 7.43
C THR A 47 9.09 4.74 8.95
N ALA A 48 10.11 5.31 9.58
CA ALA A 48 10.09 5.60 11.02
C ALA A 48 8.97 6.59 11.44
N TYR A 49 8.32 7.25 10.48
CA TYR A 49 7.28 8.25 10.70
C TYR A 49 5.89 7.81 10.24
N GLY A 50 5.74 6.54 9.83
CA GLY A 50 4.50 5.99 9.25
C GLY A 50 4.65 5.63 7.77
N LEU A 51 3.52 5.47 7.08
CA LEU A 51 3.49 5.10 5.66
C LEU A 51 3.73 6.34 4.78
N LEU A 52 4.73 6.23 3.89
CA LEU A 52 4.95 7.19 2.82
C LEU A 52 4.28 6.69 1.54
N PHE A 53 3.41 7.52 0.97
CA PHE A 53 2.75 7.28 -0.31
C PHE A 53 3.40 8.18 -1.37
N THR A 54 4.08 7.57 -2.33
CA THR A 54 4.76 8.27 -3.44
C THR A 54 3.98 8.00 -4.73
N PRO A 55 3.14 8.94 -5.19
CA PRO A 55 2.38 8.78 -6.42
C PRO A 55 3.25 9.02 -7.66
N GLU A 56 3.15 8.12 -8.62
CA GLU A 56 3.66 8.26 -9.98
C GLU A 56 2.43 8.14 -10.90
N LEU A 57 1.67 9.23 -10.99
CA LEU A 57 0.36 9.28 -11.65
C LEU A 57 0.34 10.29 -12.79
N ASP A 58 -0.38 9.97 -13.85
CA ASP A 58 -0.66 10.85 -14.99
C ASP A 58 -2.17 11.07 -15.20
N SER A 59 -2.53 11.85 -16.22
CA SER A 59 -3.92 12.02 -16.70
C SER A 59 -4.93 12.60 -15.70
N LEU A 60 -4.46 13.14 -14.57
CA LEU A 60 -5.29 13.85 -13.58
C LEU A 60 -5.36 15.34 -13.90
N PRO A 61 -6.51 16.01 -13.67
CA PRO A 61 -6.58 17.46 -13.70
C PRO A 61 -5.58 18.07 -12.71
N GLU A 62 -4.94 19.17 -13.10
CA GLU A 62 -4.02 19.89 -12.21
C GLU A 62 -4.75 20.38 -10.96
N GLY A 63 -4.10 20.22 -9.80
CA GLY A 63 -4.64 20.66 -8.51
C GLY A 63 -4.48 19.62 -7.40
N ILE A 64 -5.02 19.95 -6.23
CA ILE A 64 -5.04 19.06 -5.07
C ILE A 64 -6.29 18.17 -5.12
N HIS A 65 -6.08 16.87 -4.94
CA HIS A 65 -7.14 15.85 -4.90
C HIS A 65 -7.23 15.23 -3.51
N GLY A 66 -8.44 14.83 -3.11
CA GLY A 66 -8.63 14.07 -1.88
C GLY A 66 -8.00 12.68 -1.99
N PHE A 67 -7.28 12.25 -0.96
CA PHE A 67 -6.62 10.94 -0.92
C PHE A 67 -7.00 10.20 0.36
N HIS A 68 -7.56 9.00 0.22
CA HIS A 68 -8.09 8.20 1.33
C HIS A 68 -8.04 6.71 0.98
N VAL A 69 -7.94 5.88 2.02
CA VAL A 69 -8.03 4.42 1.90
C VAL A 69 -9.48 4.01 2.12
N HIS A 70 -10.01 3.20 1.22
CA HIS A 70 -11.35 2.64 1.34
C HIS A 70 -11.33 1.38 2.20
N GLU A 71 -12.43 1.13 2.90
CA GLU A 71 -12.61 -0.09 3.71
C GLU A 71 -12.61 -1.35 2.81
N ASN A 72 -13.24 -1.25 1.64
CA ASN A 72 -13.32 -2.34 0.66
C ASN A 72 -12.27 -2.15 -0.43
N GLY A 73 -11.46 -3.18 -0.67
CA GLY A 73 -10.47 -3.20 -1.76
C GLY A 73 -11.09 -3.47 -3.14
N ASN A 74 -12.17 -2.75 -3.50
CA ASN A 74 -12.89 -2.92 -4.76
C ASN A 74 -13.02 -1.57 -5.47
N CYS A 75 -12.52 -1.48 -6.70
CA CYS A 75 -12.61 -0.26 -7.52
C CYS A 75 -13.81 -0.26 -8.49
N ALA A 76 -14.60 -1.35 -8.50
CA ALA A 76 -15.77 -1.44 -9.36
C ALA A 76 -16.86 -0.43 -8.97
N PRO A 77 -17.72 -0.01 -9.91
CA PRO A 77 -18.86 0.83 -9.58
C PRO A 77 -19.89 0.07 -8.72
N ALA A 78 -20.60 0.79 -7.88
CA ALA A 78 -21.73 0.26 -7.11
C ALA A 78 -22.88 1.28 -7.00
N LEU A 79 -24.04 0.81 -6.54
CA LEU A 79 -25.20 1.68 -6.32
C LEU A 79 -25.13 2.37 -4.97
N LYS A 80 -25.18 3.69 -4.98
CA LYS A 80 -25.46 4.53 -3.81
C LYS A 80 -26.75 5.27 -4.04
N ASP A 81 -27.73 5.08 -3.15
CA ASP A 81 -29.06 5.71 -3.24
C ASP A 81 -29.74 5.49 -4.61
N GLY A 82 -29.57 4.29 -5.17
CA GLY A 82 -30.11 3.92 -6.49
C GLY A 82 -29.37 4.50 -7.70
N LYS A 83 -28.25 5.20 -7.50
CA LYS A 83 -27.41 5.74 -8.59
C LYS A 83 -26.05 5.05 -8.65
N PRO A 84 -25.53 4.73 -9.85
CA PRO A 84 -24.20 4.17 -9.99
C PRO A 84 -23.14 5.22 -9.63
N VAL A 85 -22.17 4.83 -8.81
CA VAL A 85 -21.02 5.63 -8.38
C VAL A 85 -19.76 4.77 -8.58
N ALA A 86 -18.67 5.39 -9.05
CA ALA A 86 -17.39 4.70 -9.22
C ALA A 86 -16.74 4.41 -7.86
N ALA A 87 -16.07 3.25 -7.72
CA ALA A 87 -15.27 2.85 -6.56
C ALA A 87 -15.91 3.22 -5.21
N LEU A 88 -17.04 2.57 -4.88
CA LEU A 88 -17.78 2.77 -3.63
C LEU A 88 -17.39 1.74 -2.56
#